data_AF-A0A8J6Q6H1-F1
#
_entry.id   AF-A0A8J6Q6H1-F1
#
_cell.length_a   1.000
_cell.length_b   1.000
_cell.length_c   1.000
_cell.angle_alpha   90.00
_cell.angle_beta   90.00
_cell.angle_gamma   90.00
#
_symmetry.space_group_name_H-M   'P 1'
#
loop_
_entity.id
_entity.type
_entity.pdbx_description
1 polymer ?
#
loop_
_entity_poly.entity_id
_entity_poly.type
_entity_poly.pdbx_seq_one_letter_code
_entity_poly.pdbx_strand_id
1 'polypeptide(L)'
;MKLFIALILILTNCSLFSQGVNEEVLNEIYQRGKTYTTPIKNGQIESLRNVNPPKDTWIFSKLEEYKKNLGSKDILYGSILMPSSVTNSNLYSYNLFAFDVKKKTYCFVAIVSYKVIGKDVKFSNSYLFTEKPSLKDWWTKIFGFYHSQMKDDIPQKFLFKTCPPPPFRE
;
A
#
# COMPACT_ATOMS: atom_id res chain seq x y z
N MET A 1 0.99 8.25 -68.14
CA MET A 1 1.76 8.64 -66.94
C MET A 1 0.88 8.37 -65.72
N LYS A 2 1.17 7.28 -64.98
CA LYS A 2 0.33 6.79 -63.87
C LYS A 2 0.74 7.50 -62.58
N LEU A 3 -0.09 8.42 -62.07
CA LEU A 3 0.09 9.00 -60.74
C LEU A 3 -0.69 8.15 -59.73
N PHE A 4 0.00 7.23 -59.06
CA PHE A 4 -0.49 6.61 -57.83
C PHE A 4 -0.28 7.62 -56.70
N ILE A 5 -1.32 8.35 -56.31
CA ILE A 5 -1.30 9.08 -55.03
C ILE A 5 -1.70 8.07 -53.96
N ALA A 6 -0.69 7.55 -53.26
CA ALA A 6 -0.87 6.71 -52.10
C ALA A 6 -1.54 7.53 -50.98
N LEU A 7 -2.75 7.12 -50.65
CA LEU A 7 -3.53 7.57 -49.50
C LEU A 7 -2.83 7.08 -48.21
N ILE A 8 -1.95 7.89 -47.63
CA ILE A 8 -1.42 7.60 -46.28
C ILE A 8 -2.46 8.12 -45.28
N LEU A 9 -3.41 7.25 -44.95
CA LEU A 9 -4.22 7.31 -43.75
C LEU A 9 -3.26 7.24 -42.55
N ILE A 10 -2.83 8.39 -42.05
CA ILE A 10 -2.26 8.48 -40.71
C ILE A 10 -3.43 8.30 -39.74
N LEU A 11 -3.77 7.04 -39.48
CA LEU A 11 -4.49 6.64 -38.29
C LEU A 11 -3.55 6.90 -37.10
N THR A 12 -3.48 8.14 -36.63
CA THR A 12 -2.98 8.44 -35.28
C THR A 12 -4.03 7.99 -34.26
N ASN A 13 -4.25 6.68 -34.22
CA ASN A 13 -4.64 5.97 -33.01
C ASN A 13 -3.34 5.60 -32.28
N CYS A 14 -2.56 6.60 -31.87
CA CYS A 14 -1.84 6.43 -30.62
C CYS A 14 -2.90 6.68 -29.55
N SER A 15 -3.54 5.59 -29.12
CA SER A 15 -4.02 5.50 -27.76
C SER A 15 -2.99 6.19 -26.89
N LEU A 16 -3.40 7.28 -26.25
CA LEU A 16 -2.68 7.85 -25.12
C LEU A 16 -2.36 6.67 -24.21
N PHE A 17 -1.13 6.17 -24.28
CA PHE A 17 -0.63 5.21 -23.33
C PHE A 17 -0.81 5.92 -21.98
N SER A 18 -1.80 5.48 -21.21
CA SER A 18 -1.73 5.56 -19.77
C SER A 18 -0.36 4.96 -19.44
N GLN A 19 0.64 5.82 -19.19
CA GLN A 19 1.94 5.36 -18.76
C GLN A 19 1.74 4.86 -17.35
N GLY A 20 1.21 3.63 -17.24
CA GLY A 20 1.22 2.86 -16.00
C GLY A 20 2.64 2.93 -15.45
N VAL A 21 2.75 3.18 -14.14
CA VAL A 21 4.06 3.40 -13.54
C VAL A 21 4.95 2.17 -13.77
N ASN A 22 6.16 2.43 -14.25
CA ASN A 22 7.15 1.40 -14.58
C ASN A 22 7.34 0.44 -13.39
N GLU A 23 7.36 -0.85 -13.69
CA GLU A 23 7.56 -1.93 -12.71
C GLU A 23 8.83 -1.75 -11.87
N GLU A 24 9.89 -1.14 -12.42
CA GLU A 24 11.11 -0.78 -11.70
C GLU A 24 10.83 0.19 -10.54
N VAL A 25 10.03 1.22 -10.79
CA VAL A 25 9.62 2.23 -9.80
C VAL A 25 8.72 1.58 -8.72
N LEU A 26 7.80 0.70 -9.13
CA LEU A 26 6.96 -0.05 -8.19
C LEU A 26 7.80 -0.99 -7.31
N ASN A 27 8.81 -1.64 -7.87
CA ASN A 27 9.73 -2.47 -7.11
C ASN A 27 10.54 -1.64 -6.12
N GLU A 28 11.02 -0.46 -6.52
CA GLU A 28 11.74 0.44 -5.61
C GLU A 28 10.85 0.89 -4.44
N ILE A 29 9.61 1.32 -4.71
CA ILE A 29 8.62 1.66 -3.66
C ILE A 29 8.42 0.47 -2.73
N TYR A 30 8.24 -0.74 -3.28
CA TYR A 30 8.04 -1.95 -2.50
C TYR A 30 9.23 -2.26 -1.60
N GLN A 31 10.47 -2.23 -2.12
CA GLN A 31 11.66 -2.51 -1.32
C GLN A 31 11.90 -1.44 -0.25
N ARG A 32 11.75 -0.16 -0.59
CA ARG A 32 11.89 0.94 0.37
C ARG A 32 10.85 0.85 1.48
N GLY A 33 9.59 0.58 1.14
CA GLY A 33 8.50 0.40 2.11
C GLY A 33 8.71 -0.83 3.00
N LYS A 34 9.14 -1.96 2.42
CA LYS A 34 9.51 -3.17 3.16
C LYS A 34 10.64 -2.89 4.15
N THR A 35 11.72 -2.26 3.72
CA THR A 35 12.85 -1.91 4.59
C THR A 35 12.39 -1.00 5.74
N TYR A 36 11.63 0.05 5.43
CA TYR A 36 11.12 0.99 6.44
C TYR A 36 10.25 0.32 7.50
N THR A 37 9.42 -0.65 7.10
CA THR A 37 8.47 -1.34 7.99
C THR A 37 9.02 -2.63 8.62
N THR A 38 10.24 -3.05 8.27
CA THR A 38 10.85 -4.26 8.84
C THR A 38 11.06 -4.18 10.35
N PRO A 39 11.49 -3.04 10.95
CA PRO A 39 11.64 -2.94 12.40
C PRO A 39 10.34 -3.23 13.15
N ILE A 40 9.22 -2.60 12.76
CA ILE A 40 7.93 -2.85 13.41
C ILE A 40 7.43 -4.28 13.17
N LYS A 41 7.65 -4.85 11.98
CA LYS A 41 7.37 -6.27 11.72
C LYS A 41 8.14 -7.17 12.69
N ASN A 42 9.37 -6.83 13.02
CA ASN A 42 10.19 -7.62 13.94
C ASN A 42 9.99 -7.24 15.42
N GLY A 43 9.02 -6.37 15.72
CA GLY A 43 8.72 -5.87 17.06
C GLY A 43 9.82 -5.02 17.69
N GLN A 44 10.66 -4.40 16.86
CA GLN A 44 11.60 -3.36 17.26
C GLN A 44 10.82 -2.04 17.35
N ILE A 45 10.16 -1.81 18.47
CA ILE A 45 9.21 -0.71 18.69
C ILE A 45 9.71 0.31 19.72
N GLU A 46 10.86 0.11 20.33
CA GLU A 46 11.34 0.89 21.48
C GLU A 46 11.41 2.39 21.20
N SER A 47 11.79 2.77 19.98
CA SER A 47 11.85 4.17 19.53
C SER A 47 10.48 4.87 19.54
N LEU A 48 9.39 4.11 19.53
CA LEU A 48 8.02 4.62 19.53
C LEU A 48 7.47 4.88 20.93
N ARG A 49 8.14 4.46 22.00
CA ARG A 49 7.60 4.50 23.38
C ARG A 49 7.21 5.90 23.84
N ASN A 50 7.97 6.91 23.45
CA ASN A 50 7.79 8.30 23.87
C ASN A 50 7.19 9.18 22.78
N VAL A 51 6.72 8.59 21.67
CA VAL A 51 6.07 9.35 20.61
C VAL A 51 4.62 9.62 21.02
N ASN A 52 4.15 10.85 20.80
CA ASN A 52 2.75 11.20 20.98
C ASN A 52 2.01 11.05 19.63
N PRO A 53 1.31 9.93 19.40
CA PRO A 53 0.60 9.71 18.15
C PRO A 53 -0.58 10.69 17.99
N PRO A 54 -0.95 11.04 16.74
CA PRO A 54 -2.23 11.70 16.51
C PRO A 54 -3.37 10.86 17.08
N LYS A 55 -4.41 11.53 17.58
CA LYS A 55 -5.58 10.89 18.17
C LYS A 55 -6.15 9.80 17.24
N ASP A 56 -6.57 8.68 17.82
CA ASP A 56 -7.23 7.57 17.13
C ASP A 56 -6.39 6.89 16.01
N THR A 57 -5.07 7.07 16.02
CA THR A 57 -4.16 6.39 15.07
C THR A 57 -3.59 5.11 15.67
N TRP A 58 -2.67 5.22 16.62
CA TRP A 58 -2.06 4.07 17.27
C TRP A 58 -1.78 4.31 18.75
N ILE A 59 -1.65 3.24 19.51
CA ILE A 59 -1.23 3.27 20.90
C ILE A 59 -0.09 2.28 21.13
N PHE A 60 0.89 2.69 21.92
CA PHE A 60 2.10 1.91 22.14
C PHE A 60 1.83 0.54 22.80
N SER A 61 0.86 0.46 23.72
CA SER A 61 0.51 -0.78 24.43
C SER A 61 0.01 -1.89 23.51
N LYS A 62 -0.67 -1.57 22.40
CA LYS A 62 -1.06 -2.56 21.39
C LYS A 62 0.12 -3.09 20.59
N LEU A 63 1.12 -2.25 20.35
CA LEU A 63 2.39 -2.70 19.74
C LEU A 63 3.17 -3.60 20.70
N GLU A 64 3.13 -3.33 22.01
CA GLU A 64 3.71 -4.23 23.02
C GLU A 64 2.96 -5.58 23.08
N GLU A 65 1.63 -5.56 22.97
CA GLU A 65 0.84 -6.80 22.87
C GLU A 65 1.21 -7.59 21.60
N TYR A 66 1.35 -6.91 20.47
CA TYR A 66 1.85 -7.51 19.24
C TYR A 66 3.24 -8.15 19.45
N LYS A 67 4.18 -7.41 20.05
CA LYS A 67 5.55 -7.88 20.30
C LYS A 67 5.58 -9.18 21.11
N LYS A 68 4.70 -9.30 22.12
CA LYS A 68 4.56 -10.51 22.95
C LYS A 68 4.08 -11.74 22.17
N ASN A 69 3.43 -11.54 21.02
CA ASN A 69 2.87 -12.59 20.18
C ASN A 69 3.68 -12.83 18.89
N LEU A 70 4.89 -12.25 18.77
CA LEU A 70 5.77 -12.46 17.62
C LEU A 70 6.02 -13.96 17.38
N GLY A 71 5.98 -14.37 16.11
CA GLY A 71 6.16 -15.77 15.72
C GLY A 71 4.95 -16.66 15.98
N SER A 72 3.84 -16.13 16.52
CA SER A 72 2.59 -16.86 16.59
C SER A 72 2.10 -17.24 15.20
N LYS A 73 1.72 -18.50 15.02
CA LYS A 73 1.07 -19.02 13.80
C LYS A 73 -0.27 -18.35 13.51
N ASP A 74 -0.85 -17.67 14.50
CA ASP A 74 -2.13 -16.98 14.39
C ASP A 74 -1.99 -15.58 13.76
N ILE A 75 -0.77 -15.07 13.58
CA ILE A 75 -0.53 -13.77 12.94
C ILE A 75 -0.31 -13.96 11.44
N LEU A 76 -1.27 -13.47 10.66
CA LEU A 76 -1.16 -13.32 9.22
C LEU A 76 -0.51 -11.98 8.87
N TYR A 77 0.58 -12.02 8.12
CA TYR A 77 1.23 -10.84 7.57
C TYR A 77 0.91 -10.69 6.08
N GLY A 78 0.70 -9.46 5.63
CA GLY A 78 0.57 -9.16 4.22
C GLY A 78 1.04 -7.74 3.90
N SER A 79 1.37 -7.54 2.62
CA SER A 79 1.76 -6.24 2.09
C SER A 79 0.99 -5.91 0.82
N ILE A 80 0.71 -4.62 0.61
CA ILE A 80 -0.05 -4.12 -0.54
C ILE A 80 0.58 -2.82 -1.01
N LEU A 81 0.95 -2.77 -2.28
CA LEU A 81 1.26 -1.53 -2.97
C LEU A 81 -0.04 -0.98 -3.59
N MET A 82 -0.39 0.25 -3.24
CA MET A 82 -1.63 0.89 -3.68
C MET A 82 -1.35 2.32 -4.18
N PRO A 83 -1.77 2.68 -5.40
CA PRO A 83 -1.74 4.06 -5.87
C PRO A 83 -2.77 4.91 -5.10
N SER A 84 -2.51 6.19 -5.00
CA SER A 84 -3.50 7.15 -4.50
C SER A 84 -4.70 7.21 -5.44
N SER A 85 -5.91 7.26 -4.88
CA SER A 85 -7.15 7.40 -5.63
C SER A 85 -7.32 8.78 -6.28
N VAL A 86 -6.48 9.75 -5.92
CA VAL A 86 -6.49 11.09 -6.50
C VAL A 86 -5.80 11.06 -7.85
N THR A 87 -6.55 11.37 -8.91
CA THR A 87 -6.05 11.48 -10.29
C THR A 87 -4.82 12.37 -10.36
N ASN A 88 -3.78 11.91 -11.08
CA ASN A 88 -2.51 12.63 -11.29
C ASN A 88 -1.70 12.94 -10.02
N SER A 89 -1.98 12.29 -8.89
CA SER A 89 -1.23 12.55 -7.64
C SER A 89 0.21 12.02 -7.66
N ASN A 90 0.51 11.03 -8.51
CA ASN A 90 1.77 10.29 -8.53
C ASN A 90 2.18 9.73 -7.15
N LEU A 91 1.21 9.56 -6.26
CA LEU A 91 1.43 9.05 -4.91
C LEU A 91 1.14 7.55 -4.88
N TYR A 92 2.03 6.80 -4.26
CA TYR A 92 1.94 5.37 -4.06
C TYR A 92 2.20 5.06 -2.60
N SER A 93 1.53 4.04 -2.07
CA SER A 93 1.66 3.61 -0.68
C SER A 93 2.03 2.14 -0.62
N TYR A 94 3.07 1.83 0.15
CA TYR A 94 3.33 0.49 0.63
C TYR A 94 2.63 0.32 1.98
N ASN A 95 1.79 -0.70 2.09
CA ASN A 95 1.00 -0.99 3.29
C ASN A 95 1.45 -2.35 3.81
N LEU A 96 2.03 -2.41 5.02
CA LEU A 96 2.25 -3.65 5.76
C LEU A 96 1.14 -3.79 6.80
N PHE A 97 0.55 -4.97 6.92
CA PHE A 97 -0.37 -5.27 8.01
C PHE A 97 0.01 -6.57 8.72
N ALA A 98 -0.36 -6.64 10.00
CA ALA A 98 -0.35 -7.85 10.80
C ALA A 98 -1.75 -8.07 11.36
N PHE A 99 -2.35 -9.22 11.05
CA PHE A 99 -3.72 -9.58 11.43
C PHE A 99 -3.70 -10.84 12.30
N ASP A 100 -4.23 -10.75 13.51
CA ASP A 100 -4.46 -11.90 14.38
C ASP A 100 -5.73 -12.62 13.92
N VAL A 101 -5.56 -13.78 13.29
CA VAL A 101 -6.64 -14.58 12.71
C VAL A 101 -7.57 -15.13 13.79
N LYS A 102 -7.02 -15.47 14.96
CA LYS A 102 -7.78 -16.02 16.09
C LYS A 102 -8.66 -14.95 16.73
N LYS A 103 -8.09 -13.78 16.99
CA LYS A 103 -8.82 -12.62 17.54
C LYS A 103 -9.66 -11.92 16.47
N LYS A 104 -9.40 -12.16 15.19
CA LYS A 104 -10.00 -11.45 14.05
C LYS A 104 -9.83 -9.94 14.18
N THR A 105 -8.60 -9.49 14.46
CA THR A 105 -8.28 -8.08 14.63
C THR A 105 -6.90 -7.77 14.05
N TYR A 106 -6.68 -6.53 13.64
CA TYR A 106 -5.35 -6.07 13.25
C TYR A 106 -4.52 -5.80 14.50
N CYS A 107 -3.31 -6.35 14.53
CA CYS A 107 -2.28 -5.97 15.48
C CYS A 107 -1.78 -4.57 15.15
N PHE A 108 -1.47 -4.32 13.87
CA PHE A 108 -1.13 -3.00 13.35
C PHE A 108 -1.28 -2.95 11.82
N VAL A 109 -1.29 -1.72 11.30
CA VAL A 109 -1.05 -1.39 9.89
C VAL A 109 0.00 -0.28 9.81
N ALA A 110 1.07 -0.50 9.04
CA ALA A 110 2.12 0.48 8.78
C ALA A 110 2.10 0.88 7.30
N ILE A 111 1.98 2.17 7.02
CA ILE A 111 1.86 2.71 5.67
C ILE A 111 3.04 3.63 5.40
N VAL A 112 3.68 3.48 4.24
CA VAL A 112 4.73 4.38 3.79
C VAL A 112 4.38 4.87 2.40
N SER A 113 4.22 6.18 2.29
CA SER A 113 3.81 6.86 1.06
C SER A 113 5.01 7.48 0.37
N TYR A 114 5.07 7.32 -0.95
CA TYR A 114 6.10 7.84 -1.82
C TYR A 114 5.47 8.62 -2.97
N LYS A 115 6.14 9.69 -3.38
CA LYS A 115 5.83 10.45 -4.59
C LYS A 115 6.78 10.03 -5.70
N VAL A 116 6.22 9.71 -6.87
CA VAL A 116 6.97 9.40 -8.09
C VAL A 116 7.15 10.69 -8.89
N ILE A 117 8.41 11.00 -9.23
CA ILE A 117 8.78 12.17 -10.03
C ILE A 117 9.69 11.69 -11.16
N GLY A 118 9.12 11.51 -12.36
CA GLY A 118 9.84 10.84 -13.45
C GLY A 118 10.17 9.39 -13.07
N LYS A 119 11.46 9.07 -12.97
CA LYS A 119 11.94 7.76 -12.50
C LYS A 119 12.29 7.73 -11.01
N ASP A 120 12.23 8.87 -10.32
CA ASP A 120 12.65 8.97 -8.93
C ASP A 120 11.51 8.69 -7.95
N VAL A 121 11.84 8.02 -6.85
CA VAL A 121 10.95 7.74 -5.73
C VAL A 121 11.34 8.59 -4.52
N LYS A 122 10.48 9.55 -4.15
CA LYS A 122 10.70 10.41 -2.97
C LYS A 122 9.78 10.01 -1.83
N PHE A 123 10.34 9.85 -0.62
CA PHE A 123 9.52 9.68 0.59
C PHE A 123 8.56 10.87 0.75
N SER A 124 7.30 10.58 1.06
CA SER A 124 6.27 11.59 1.29
C SER A 124 5.81 11.60 2.73
N ASN A 125 5.33 10.46 3.25
CA ASN A 125 4.84 10.38 4.63
C ASN A 125 4.80 8.93 5.12
N SER A 126 4.62 8.71 6.43
CA SER A 126 4.35 7.40 7.00
C SER A 126 3.26 7.45 8.05
N TYR A 127 2.50 6.38 8.18
CA TYR A 127 1.42 6.23 9.15
C TYR A 127 1.52 4.88 9.87
N LEU A 128 1.05 4.85 11.10
CA LEU A 128 0.92 3.63 11.90
C LEU A 128 -0.47 3.61 12.53
N PHE A 129 -1.19 2.50 12.40
CA PHE A 129 -2.55 2.34 12.91
C PHE A 129 -2.66 1.09 13.78
N THR A 130 -3.24 1.25 14.97
CA THR A 130 -3.68 0.17 15.87
C THR A 130 -5.11 0.39 16.39
N GLU A 131 -5.66 1.59 16.18
CA GLU A 131 -6.97 1.98 16.69
C GLU A 131 -8.08 1.75 15.67
N LYS A 132 -9.27 1.41 16.18
CA LYS A 132 -10.43 1.03 15.36
C LYS A 132 -10.80 2.09 14.30
N PRO A 133 -10.84 3.41 14.60
CA PRO A 133 -11.22 4.41 13.61
C PRO A 133 -10.27 4.46 12.41
N SER A 134 -8.96 4.54 12.65
CA SER A 134 -7.95 4.58 11.60
C SER A 134 -7.82 3.25 10.84
N LEU A 135 -7.95 2.11 11.52
CA LEU A 135 -8.01 0.79 10.87
C LEU A 135 -9.23 0.66 9.95
N LYS A 136 -10.40 1.16 10.36
CA LYS A 136 -11.62 1.16 9.54
C LYS A 136 -11.46 2.04 8.30
N ASP A 137 -10.91 3.24 8.46
CA ASP A 137 -10.65 4.16 7.34
C ASP A 137 -9.65 3.53 6.35
N TRP A 138 -8.53 2.98 6.85
CA TRP A 138 -7.57 2.27 6.03
C TRP A 138 -8.20 1.10 5.28
N TRP A 139 -8.95 0.24 5.97
CA TRP A 139 -9.57 -0.92 5.34
C TRP A 139 -10.58 -0.51 4.26
N THR A 140 -11.36 0.56 4.50
CA THR A 140 -12.31 1.07 3.50
C THR A 140 -11.60 1.46 2.20
N LYS A 141 -10.41 2.09 2.31
CA LYS A 141 -9.59 2.44 1.15
C LYS A 141 -9.04 1.21 0.43
N ILE A 142 -8.52 0.23 1.19
CA ILE A 142 -8.05 -1.04 0.63
C ILE A 142 -9.19 -1.80 -0.05
N PHE A 143 -10.35 -1.88 0.58
CA PHE A 143 -11.53 -2.53 0.01
C PHE A 143 -11.93 -1.88 -1.32
N GLY A 144 -12.03 -0.55 -1.34
CA GLY A 144 -12.31 0.20 -2.56
C GLY A 144 -11.28 -0.07 -3.65
N PHE A 145 -9.99 -0.06 -3.31
CA PHE A 145 -8.91 -0.39 -4.24
C PHE A 145 -9.08 -1.79 -4.84
N TYR A 146 -9.31 -2.82 -4.02
CA TYR A 146 -9.44 -4.21 -4.50
C TYR A 146 -10.64 -4.44 -5.43
N HIS A 147 -11.64 -3.57 -5.38
CA HIS A 147 -12.84 -3.61 -6.22
C HIS A 147 -12.83 -2.54 -7.33
N SER A 148 -11.70 -1.86 -7.53
CA SER A 148 -11.52 -0.84 -8.55
C SER A 148 -10.64 -1.35 -9.70
N GLN A 149 -10.75 -0.72 -10.87
CA GLN A 149 -9.84 -0.97 -12.00
C GLN A 149 -8.38 -0.61 -11.67
N MET A 150 -8.13 0.27 -10.68
CA MET A 150 -6.78 0.65 -10.27
C MET A 150 -5.95 -0.55 -9.77
N LYS A 151 -6.61 -1.61 -9.28
CA LYS A 151 -5.93 -2.84 -8.87
C LYS A 151 -5.24 -3.52 -10.05
N ASP A 152 -5.84 -3.46 -11.24
CA ASP A 152 -5.34 -4.14 -12.43
C ASP A 152 -4.06 -3.49 -12.96
N ASP A 153 -3.82 -2.22 -12.61
CA ASP A 153 -2.58 -1.49 -12.92
C ASP A 153 -1.40 -1.90 -12.02
N ILE A 154 -1.65 -2.68 -10.95
CA ILE A 154 -0.62 -3.12 -10.01
C ILE A 154 -0.30 -4.61 -10.21
N PRO A 155 0.95 -4.97 -10.55
CA PRO A 155 1.36 -6.36 -10.68
C PRO A 155 1.08 -7.19 -9.43
N GLN A 156 0.58 -8.42 -9.61
CA GLN A 156 0.16 -9.32 -8.51
C GLN A 156 1.23 -9.56 -7.45
N LYS A 157 2.52 -9.51 -7.81
CA LYS A 157 3.64 -9.68 -6.86
C LYS A 157 3.71 -8.58 -5.78
N PHE A 158 3.06 -7.44 -6.00
CA PHE A 158 2.99 -6.33 -5.05
C PHE A 158 1.65 -6.27 -4.28
N LEU A 159 0.76 -7.23 -4.54
CA LEU A 159 -0.55 -7.31 -3.91
C LEU A 159 -0.58 -8.45 -2.90
N PHE A 160 -1.46 -8.32 -1.92
CA PHE A 160 -1.86 -9.46 -1.11
C PHE A 160 -2.88 -10.29 -1.91
N LYS A 161 -2.79 -11.62 -1.82
CA LYS A 161 -3.53 -12.54 -2.71
C LYS A 161 -5.04 -12.29 -2.72
N THR A 162 -5.59 -11.85 -1.60
CA THR A 162 -7.01 -11.52 -1.44
C THR A 162 -7.15 -10.16 -0.77
N CYS A 163 -8.31 -9.52 -0.87
CA CYS A 163 -8.60 -8.35 -0.04
C CYS A 163 -8.40 -8.72 1.44
N PRO A 164 -7.66 -7.91 2.24
CA PRO A 164 -7.51 -8.15 3.66
C PRO A 164 -8.87 -8.20 4.39
N PRO A 165 -8.96 -8.98 5.48
CA PRO A 165 -10.21 -9.11 6.25
C PRO A 165 -10.62 -7.76 6.87
N PRO A 166 -11.92 -7.48 7.06
CA PRO A 166 -12.37 -6.27 7.73
C PRO A 166 -11.89 -6.22 9.20
N PRO A 167 -11.54 -5.02 9.73
CA PRO A 167 -11.11 -4.84 11.12
C PRO A 167 -12.26 -4.85 12.14
N PHE A 168 -13.49 -5.19 11.71
CA PHE A 168 -14.68 -5.25 12.54
C PHE A 168 -15.36 -6.60 12.36
N ARG A 169 -15.80 -7.18 13.47
CA ARG A 169 -16.88 -8.17 13.45
C ARG A 169 -18.16 -7.35 13.42
N GLU A 170 -19.04 -7.67 12.47
CA GLU A 170 -20.31 -7.00 12.13
C GLU A 170 -20.17 -5.92 11.05
#